data_AF-A0A3N5GAM8-F1
#
_entry.id   AF-A0A3N5GAM8-F1
#
_cell.length_a   1.000
_cell.length_b   1.000
_cell.length_c   1.000
_cell.angle_alpha   90.00
_cell.angle_beta   90.00
_cell.angle_gamma   90.00
#
_symmetry.space_group_name_H-M   'P 1'
#
loop_
_entity.id
_entity.type
_entity.pdbx_description
1 polymer ?
#
loop_
_entity_poly.entity_id
_entity_poly.type
_entity_poly.pdbx_seq_one_letter_code
_entity_poly.pdbx_strand_id
1 'polypeptide(L)' 'HFDLQGKFVCEDFYRRLVTIRYEDLLRLPVRIGVAGGPGKIAPILGALRGGLINVLVTDSITARKVLEMSNIN' A
#
# COMPACT_ATOMS: atom_id res chain seq x y z
N HIS A 1 8.93 -3.85 2.07
CA HIS A 1 8.90 -2.64 1.24
C HIS A 1 8.34 -2.99 -0.14
N PHE A 2 7.70 -2.05 -0.81
CA PHE A 2 7.11 -2.24 -2.14
C PHE A 2 7.25 -0.97 -2.98
N ASP A 3 7.21 -1.11 -4.30
CA ASP A 3 7.27 0.00 -5.25
C ASP A 3 5.88 0.60 -5.55
N LEU A 4 5.80 1.57 -6.47
CA LEU A 4 4.55 2.23 -6.84
C LEU A 4 3.55 1.28 -7.54
N GLN A 5 3.99 0.14 -8.07
CA GLN A 5 3.13 -0.90 -8.62
C GLN A 5 2.69 -1.91 -7.57
N GLY A 6 3.13 -1.72 -6.32
CA GLY A 6 2.85 -2.63 -5.22
C GLY A 6 3.67 -3.91 -5.26
N LYS A 7 4.71 -3.98 -6.10
CA LYS A 7 5.62 -5.13 -6.15
C LYS A 7 6.59 -5.06 -4.98
N PHE A 8 6.76 -6.17 -4.27
CA PHE A 8 7.75 -6.25 -3.20
C PHE A 8 9.17 -6.06 -3.73
N VAL A 9 9.96 -5.29 -2.98
CA VAL A 9 11.37 -5.02 -3.26
C VAL A 9 12.21 -5.36 -2.03
N CYS A 10 13.52 -5.55 -2.25
CA CYS A 10 14.51 -5.80 -1.20
C CYS A 10 14.23 -7.08 -0.38
N GLU A 11 14.22 -8.23 -1.03
CA GLU A 11 13.97 -9.53 -0.38
C GLU A 11 14.90 -9.81 0.80
N ASP A 12 16.20 -9.51 0.69
CA ASP A 12 17.18 -9.77 1.73
C ASP A 12 16.92 -8.98 3.01
N PHE A 13 16.35 -7.78 2.89
CA PHE A 13 15.88 -7.02 4.04
C PHE A 13 14.65 -7.69 4.64
N TYR A 14 13.69 -8.08 3.81
CA TYR A 14 12.43 -8.68 4.25
C TYR A 14 12.59 -10.06 4.92
N ARG A 15 13.60 -10.85 4.52
CA ARG A 15 13.95 -12.14 5.17
C ARG A 15 14.44 -11.98 6.61
N ARG A 16 14.92 -10.79 6.99
CA ARG A 16 15.44 -10.48 8.32
C ARG A 16 14.40 -9.84 9.25
N LEU A 17 13.19 -9.58 8.77
CA LEU A 17 12.12 -8.98 9.57
C LEU A 17 11.31 -10.05 10.29
N VAL A 18 11.10 -9.86 11.60
CA VAL A 18 10.12 -10.61 12.39
C VAL A 18 8.75 -9.94 12.22
N THR A 19 8.01 -10.33 11.18
CA THR A 19 6.71 -9.75 10.82
C THR A 19 5.86 -10.77 10.06
N ILE A 20 4.59 -10.46 9.82
CA ILE A 20 3.71 -11.25 8.95
C ILE A 20 4.32 -11.40 7.55
N ARG A 21 4.27 -12.60 7.01
CA ARG A 21 4.69 -12.88 5.63
C ARG A 21 3.68 -12.29 4.66
N TYR A 22 4.12 -11.72 3.54
CA TYR A 22 3.20 -11.03 2.64
C TYR A 22 2.22 -12.01 1.99
N GLU A 23 2.65 -13.25 1.76
CA GLU A 23 1.81 -14.33 1.25
C GLU A 23 0.65 -14.60 2.21
N ASP A 24 0.91 -14.57 3.51
CA ASP A 24 -0.11 -14.75 4.54
C ASP A 24 -0.99 -13.52 4.70
N LEU A 25 -0.41 -12.32 4.62
CA LEU A 25 -1.19 -11.07 4.58
C LEU A 25 -2.21 -11.11 3.45
N LEU A 26 -1.79 -11.47 2.23
CA LEU A 26 -2.65 -11.49 1.05
C LEU A 26 -3.79 -12.53 1.11
N ARG A 27 -3.66 -13.56 1.95
CA ARG A 27 -4.73 -14.55 2.20
C ARG A 27 -5.84 -14.01 3.10
N LEU A 28 -5.58 -12.98 3.90
CA LEU A 28 -6.60 -12.42 4.79
C LEU A 28 -7.69 -11.74 3.96
N PRO A 29 -8.99 -12.05 4.16
CA PRO A 29 -10.06 -11.53 3.32
C PRO A 29 -10.23 -10.00 3.46
N VAL A 30 -9.92 -9.44 4.63
CA VAL A 30 -10.03 -8.02 4.93
C VAL A 30 -8.68 -7.48 5.39
N ARG A 31 -8.20 -6.42 4.73
CA ARG A 31 -6.90 -5.78 4.96
C ARG A 31 -7.10 -4.26 4.93
N ILE A 32 -7.23 -3.67 6.12
CA ILE A 32 -7.56 -2.25 6.29
C ILE A 32 -6.27 -1.44 6.45
N GLY A 33 -6.02 -0.51 5.54
CA GLY A 33 -4.99 0.51 5.67
C GLY A 33 -5.57 1.80 6.25
N VAL A 34 -4.89 2.40 7.23
CA VAL A 34 -5.22 3.72 7.76
C VAL A 34 -4.03 4.65 7.55
N ALA A 35 -4.19 5.65 6.70
CA ALA A 35 -3.11 6.58 6.35
C ALA A 35 -3.68 7.89 5.79
N GLY A 36 -2.96 8.99 6.00
CA GLY A 36 -3.32 10.31 5.49
C GLY A 36 -2.10 11.22 5.36
N GLY A 37 -2.25 12.31 4.62
CA GLY A 37 -1.25 13.34 4.40
C GLY A 37 -0.46 13.20 3.09
N PRO A 38 0.21 14.29 2.65
CA PRO A 38 0.86 14.38 1.34
C PRO A 38 1.98 13.34 1.16
N GLY A 39 2.73 13.05 2.22
CA GLY A 39 3.79 12.02 2.20
C GLY A 39 3.28 10.59 2.05
N LYS A 40 1.96 10.37 2.04
CA LYS A 40 1.34 9.05 1.91
C LYS A 40 0.67 8.79 0.57
N ILE A 41 0.59 9.78 -0.34
CA ILE A 41 -0.10 9.63 -1.63
C ILE A 41 0.48 8.45 -2.43
N ALA A 42 1.77 8.47 -2.74
CA ALA A 42 2.42 7.40 -3.51
C ALA A 42 2.45 6.05 -2.76
N PRO A 43 2.79 5.98 -1.45
CA PRO A 43 2.69 4.73 -0.69
C PRO A 43 1.29 4.11 -0.66
N ILE A 44 0.24 4.93 -0.50
CA ILE A 44 -1.15 4.46 -0.53
C ILE A 44 -1.47 3.88 -1.91
N LEU A 45 -1.12 4.61 -2.98
CA LEU A 45 -1.37 4.14 -4.35
C LEU A 45 -0.65 2.81 -4.64
N GLY A 46 0.61 2.66 -4.22
CA GLY A 46 1.35 1.41 -4.35
C GLY A 46 0.73 0.26 -3.56
N ALA A 47 0.28 0.53 -2.32
CA ALA A 47 -0.39 -0.49 -1.50
C ALA A 47 -1.72 -0.96 -2.11
N LEU A 48 -2.49 -0.03 -2.69
CA LEU A 48 -3.74 -0.32 -3.39
C LEU A 48 -3.48 -1.11 -4.69
N ARG A 49 -2.51 -0.68 -5.51
CA ARG A 49 -2.13 -1.37 -6.76
C ARG A 49 -1.65 -2.81 -6.51
N GLY A 50 -0.89 -3.02 -5.44
CA GLY A 50 -0.42 -4.35 -5.02
C GLY A 50 -1.45 -5.18 -4.27
N GLY A 51 -2.66 -4.67 -4.02
CA GLY A 51 -3.69 -5.36 -3.25
C GLY A 51 -3.31 -5.64 -1.78
N LEU A 52 -2.26 -4.99 -1.27
CA LEU A 52 -1.74 -5.17 0.09
C LEU A 52 -2.77 -4.74 1.14
N ILE A 53 -3.57 -3.75 0.77
CA ILE A 53 -4.81 -3.36 1.45
C ILE A 53 -5.95 -3.43 0.45
N ASN A 54 -7.15 -3.77 0.92
CA ASN A 54 -8.37 -3.76 0.12
C ASN A 54 -9.47 -2.86 0.70
N VAL A 55 -9.22 -2.28 1.87
CA VAL A 55 -10.00 -1.21 2.46
C VAL A 55 -9.05 -0.10 2.87
N LEU A 56 -9.37 1.15 2.53
CA LEU A 56 -8.59 2.32 2.91
C LEU A 56 -9.46 3.27 3.75
N VAL A 57 -8.94 3.65 4.92
CA VAL A 57 -9.44 4.77 5.71
C VAL A 57 -8.45 5.92 5.58
N THR A 58 -8.91 7.05 5.06
CA THR A 58 -8.09 8.24 4.79
C THR A 58 -8.95 9.51 4.82
N ASP A 59 -8.31 10.68 4.86
CA ASP A 59 -9.00 11.97 4.75
C ASP A 59 -9.32 12.32 3.28
N SER A 60 -10.26 13.25 3.09
CA SER A 60 -10.76 13.62 1.75
C SER A 60 -9.70 14.26 0.85
N ILE A 61 -8.72 14.97 1.43
CA ILE A 61 -7.64 15.61 0.68
C ILE A 61 -6.70 14.53 0.14
N THR A 62 -6.29 13.59 0.99
CA THR A 62 -5.44 12.47 0.59
C THR A 62 -6.14 11.57 -0.43
N ALA A 63 -7.42 11.24 -0.23
CA ALA A 63 -8.21 10.45 -1.18
C ALA A 63 -8.21 11.07 -2.58
N ARG A 64 -8.48 12.38 -2.68
CA ARG A 64 -8.49 13.11 -3.96
C ARG A 64 -7.12 13.06 -4.64
N LYS A 65 -6.04 13.27 -3.90
CA LYS A 65 -4.68 13.24 -4.45
C LYS A 65 -4.25 11.85 -4.92
N VAL A 66 -4.68 10.79 -4.25
CA VAL A 66 -4.46 9.41 -4.69
C VAL A 66 -5.20 9.13 -6.01
N LEU A 67 -6.45 9.59 -6.14
CA LEU A 67 -7.22 9.47 -7.39
C LEU A 67 -6.61 10.30 -8.54
N GLU A 68 -6.15 11.53 -8.27
CA GLU A 68 -5.44 12.34 -9.26
C GLU A 68 -4.17 11.61 -9.75
N MET A 69 -3.36 11.09 -8.83
CA MET A 69 -2.13 10.37 -9.17
C MET A 69 -2.41 9.05 -9.90
N SER A 70 -3.52 8.37 -9.61
CA SER A 70 -3.86 7.11 -10.29
C SER A 70 -4.23 7.28 -11.76
N ASN A 71 -4.71 8.48 -12.13
CA ASN A 71 -5.17 8.80 -13.49
C ASN A 71 -4.05 9.34 -14.39
N ILE A 72 -2.84 9.51 -13.87
CA ILE A 72 -1.66 9.86 -14.67
C ILE A 72 -1.11 8.55 -15.23
N ASN A 73 -1.39 8.31 -16.52
CA ASN A 73 -0.81 7.23 -17.32
C ASN A 73 0.69 7.44 -17.53
#